data_AF-A0A8J6HMD5-F1
#
_entry.id   AF-A0A8J6HMD5-F1
#
_cell.length_a   1.000
_cell.length_b   1.000
_cell.length_c   1.000
_cell.angle_alpha   90.00
_cell.angle_beta   90.00
_cell.angle_gamma   90.00
#
_symmetry.space_group_name_H-M   'P 1'
#
loop_
_entity.id
_entity.type
_entity.pdbx_description
1 polymer ?
#
loop_
_entity_poly.entity_id
_entity_poly.type
_entity_poly.pdbx_seq_one_letter_code
_entity_poly.pdbx_strand_id
1 'polypeptide(L)'
;MMVRVCVLVLLFALANARVPRSDTGSSTPPNYKPNEFELEQNRAARYEFSSNVEDHINDLMQQRDEVRDGLNVKGSYSYSDGYYKRTVHYEADDKGYRVTGEEVVPLDGPKIDLTGTASVNNAAHGTHITYKVQSIPVPGPVGKIVD
;
A
#
# COMPACT_ATOMS: atom_id res chain seq x y z
N MET A 1 53.80 -0.78 -14.15
CA MET A 1 53.66 -0.19 -15.49
C MET A 1 52.49 -0.91 -16.17
N MET A 2 51.25 -0.51 -15.90
CA MET A 2 50.46 0.52 -16.60
C MET A 2 49.93 0.05 -17.98
N VAL A 3 48.68 -0.43 -17.95
CA VAL A 3 47.57 -0.20 -18.90
C VAL A 3 47.59 -0.92 -20.26
N ARG A 4 46.53 -1.71 -20.53
CA ARG A 4 45.51 -1.37 -21.55
C ARG A 4 44.27 -2.28 -21.47
N VAL A 5 43.14 -1.58 -21.30
CA VAL A 5 41.75 -2.02 -21.38
C VAL A 5 41.43 -2.54 -22.78
N CYS A 6 40.65 -3.63 -22.88
CA CYS A 6 39.82 -3.92 -24.05
C CYS A 6 38.49 -4.55 -23.58
N VAL A 7 37.49 -3.69 -23.46
CA VAL A 7 36.06 -4.01 -23.37
C VAL A 7 35.63 -4.57 -24.73
N LEU A 8 35.02 -5.75 -24.77
CA LEU A 8 34.29 -6.22 -25.96
C LEU A 8 32.96 -6.87 -25.58
N VAL A 9 31.93 -6.03 -25.58
CA VAL A 9 30.60 -6.20 -26.18
C VAL A 9 30.07 -7.64 -26.30
N LEU A 10 29.02 -7.95 -25.54
CA LEU A 10 27.89 -8.74 -26.06
C LEU A 10 26.59 -7.98 -25.79
N LEU A 11 26.22 -7.14 -26.77
CA LEU A 11 25.00 -6.34 -26.80
C LEU A 11 24.12 -6.89 -27.93
N PHE A 12 23.26 -7.88 -27.65
CA PHE A 12 22.14 -8.34 -28.50
C PHE A 12 21.16 -9.06 -27.55
N ALA A 13 19.87 -8.75 -27.42
CA ALA A 13 18.97 -8.09 -28.35
C ALA A 13 17.96 -7.18 -27.61
N LEU A 14 17.95 -5.90 -27.98
CA LEU A 14 16.74 -5.10 -27.99
C LEU A 14 15.88 -5.59 -29.17
N ALA A 15 14.90 -6.44 -28.88
CA ALA A 15 13.88 -6.83 -29.84
C ALA A 15 12.51 -6.77 -29.17
N ASN A 16 11.90 -5.59 -29.25
CA ASN A 16 10.46 -5.35 -29.40
C ASN A 16 9.51 -6.19 -28.54
N ALA A 17 9.42 -5.86 -27.25
CA ALA A 17 8.12 -5.81 -26.60
C ALA A 17 7.95 -4.41 -26.03
N ARG A 18 7.67 -3.44 -26.92
CA ARG A 18 6.99 -2.21 -26.51
C ARG A 18 5.62 -2.67 -26.03
N VAL A 19 5.50 -3.04 -24.76
CA VAL A 19 4.20 -3.15 -24.10
C VAL A 19 3.53 -1.81 -24.40
N PRO A 20 2.38 -1.78 -25.09
CA PRO A 20 1.66 -0.53 -25.22
C PRO A 20 1.36 -0.10 -23.79
N ARG A 21 2.06 0.96 -23.35
CA ARG A 21 1.71 1.65 -22.13
C ARG A 21 0.38 2.32 -22.45
N SER A 22 -0.72 1.64 -22.16
CA SER A 22 -2.02 2.27 -22.07
C SER A 22 -1.94 3.17 -20.85
N ASP A 23 -1.58 4.45 -21.07
CA ASP A 23 -1.55 5.51 -20.06
C ASP A 23 -2.96 5.91 -19.55
N THR A 24 -3.87 4.95 -19.48
CA THR A 24 -5.17 5.07 -18.80
C THR A 24 -5.42 3.71 -18.17
N GLY A 25 -5.38 3.66 -16.83
CA GLY A 25 -5.55 2.46 -16.01
C GLY A 25 -6.97 1.89 -16.02
N SER A 26 -7.51 1.66 -17.22
CA SER A 26 -8.77 0.97 -17.44
C SER A 26 -8.48 -0.25 -18.31
N SER A 27 -8.58 -1.44 -17.69
CA SER A 27 -8.57 -2.73 -18.38
C SER A 27 -9.87 -3.00 -19.15
N THR A 28 -10.76 -2.01 -19.21
CA THR A 28 -12.07 -2.14 -19.86
C THR A 28 -11.90 -2.08 -21.39
N PRO A 29 -12.43 -3.07 -22.13
CA PRO A 29 -12.43 -3.03 -23.59
C PRO A 29 -13.06 -1.72 -24.11
N PRO A 30 -12.55 -1.15 -25.21
CA PRO A 30 -13.00 0.16 -25.72
C PRO A 30 -14.50 0.25 -26.09
N ASN A 31 -15.22 -0.87 -26.12
CA ASN A 31 -16.67 -0.95 -26.39
C ASN A 31 -17.46 -1.69 -25.31
N TYR A 32 -16.93 -1.81 -24.10
CA TYR A 32 -17.69 -2.40 -23.00
C TYR A 32 -18.90 -1.51 -22.66
N LYS A 33 -20.09 -2.11 -22.72
CA LYS A 33 -21.30 -1.54 -22.15
C LYS A 33 -21.79 -2.51 -21.09
N PRO A 34 -21.86 -2.10 -19.81
CA PRO A 34 -22.37 -2.97 -18.78
C PRO A 34 -23.84 -3.27 -19.06
N ASN A 35 -24.24 -4.53 -18.88
CA ASN A 35 -25.63 -4.93 -18.95
C ASN A 35 -26.40 -4.51 -17.68
N GLU A 36 -27.72 -4.68 -17.69
CA GLU A 36 -28.57 -4.27 -16.57
C GLU A 36 -28.23 -4.98 -15.25
N PHE A 37 -27.86 -6.26 -15.30
CA PHE A 37 -27.48 -7.02 -14.10
C PHE A 37 -26.16 -6.51 -13.50
N GLU A 38 -25.17 -6.17 -14.32
CA GLU A 38 -23.90 -5.60 -13.85
C GLU A 38 -24.11 -4.22 -13.21
N LEU A 39 -24.96 -3.39 -13.82
CA LEU A 39 -25.33 -2.09 -13.25
C LEU A 39 -26.02 -2.26 -11.90
N GLU A 40 -26.94 -3.22 -11.79
CA GLU A 40 -27.65 -3.50 -10.54
C GLU A 40 -26.72 -4.06 -9.46
N GLN A 41 -25.84 -4.99 -9.82
CA GLN A 41 -24.79 -5.50 -8.92
C GLN A 41 -23.91 -4.37 -8.38
N ASN A 42 -23.49 -3.44 -9.24
CA ASN A 42 -22.66 -2.30 -8.84
C ASN A 42 -23.40 -1.34 -7.89
N ARG A 43 -24.69 -1.08 -8.12
CA ARG A 43 -25.53 -0.25 -7.24
C ARG A 43 -25.84 -0.93 -5.91
N ALA A 44 -25.96 -2.25 -5.90
CA ALA A 44 -26.24 -3.05 -4.71
C ALA A 44 -24.97 -3.42 -3.91
N ALA A 45 -23.77 -3.26 -4.48
CA ALA A 45 -22.52 -3.63 -3.82
C ALA A 45 -22.32 -2.87 -2.50
N ARG A 46 -22.07 -3.62 -1.43
CA ARG A 46 -21.74 -3.10 -0.09
C ARG A 46 -20.56 -3.86 0.48
N TYR A 47 -19.59 -3.15 1.05
CA TYR A 47 -18.54 -3.78 1.85
C TYR A 47 -18.01 -2.80 2.89
N GLU A 48 -17.43 -3.39 3.93
CA GLU A 48 -16.54 -2.71 4.86
C GLU A 48 -15.20 -3.44 4.82
N PHE A 49 -14.13 -2.65 4.81
CA PHE A 49 -12.76 -3.12 4.80
C PHE A 49 -11.96 -2.34 5.84
N SER A 50 -11.19 -3.04 6.65
CA SER A 50 -10.15 -2.43 7.48
C SER A 50 -8.88 -3.26 7.51
N SER A 51 -7.75 -2.58 7.61
CA SER A 51 -6.43 -3.18 7.83
C SER A 51 -5.66 -2.27 8.76
N ASN A 52 -5.11 -2.82 9.84
CA ASN A 52 -4.31 -2.09 10.80
C ASN A 52 -3.08 -2.92 11.17
N VAL A 53 -1.91 -2.35 10.95
CA VAL A 53 -0.62 -2.86 11.39
C VAL A 53 -0.04 -1.83 12.34
N GLU A 54 0.08 -2.20 13.60
CA GLU A 54 0.76 -1.41 14.64
C GLU A 54 2.03 -2.15 15.03
N ASP A 55 3.17 -1.67 14.54
CA ASP A 55 4.49 -2.26 14.80
C ASP A 55 5.21 -1.51 15.91
N HIS A 56 5.13 -2.01 17.14
CA HIS A 56 5.89 -1.45 18.26
C HIS A 56 7.36 -1.89 18.29
N ILE A 57 7.81 -2.75 17.36
CA ILE A 57 9.22 -3.15 17.27
C ILE A 57 10.02 -2.03 16.61
N ASN A 58 9.52 -1.50 15.49
CA ASN A 58 10.16 -0.40 14.75
C ASN A 58 9.44 0.94 14.88
N ASP A 59 8.36 1.00 15.67
CA ASP A 59 7.49 2.17 15.86
C ASP A 59 6.85 2.68 14.55
N LEU A 60 6.42 1.73 13.72
CA LEU A 60 5.79 1.96 12.42
C LEU A 60 4.30 1.65 12.49
N MET A 61 3.52 2.31 11.63
CA MET A 61 2.08 2.08 11.56
C MET A 61 1.58 2.16 10.13
N GLN A 62 0.65 1.27 9.78
CA GLN A 62 -0.10 1.29 8.53
C GLN A 62 -1.56 0.96 8.83
N GLN A 63 -2.46 1.89 8.52
CA GLN A 63 -3.89 1.69 8.70
C GLN A 63 -4.64 2.06 7.43
N ARG A 64 -5.72 1.34 7.15
CA ARG A 64 -6.67 1.65 6.08
C ARG A 64 -8.06 1.25 6.52
N ASP A 65 -9.03 2.13 6.34
CA ASP A 65 -10.45 1.88 6.58
C ASP A 65 -11.24 2.37 5.37
N GLU A 66 -12.16 1.55 4.88
CA GLU A 66 -12.94 1.83 3.69
C GLU A 66 -14.35 1.24 3.78
N VAL A 67 -15.33 2.02 3.38
CA VAL A 67 -16.73 1.60 3.28
C VAL A 67 -17.22 1.89 1.87
N ARG A 68 -17.85 0.88 1.25
CA ARG A 68 -18.59 1.04 0.00
C ARG A 68 -20.08 0.98 0.25
N ASP A 69 -20.76 2.04 -0.18
CA ASP A 69 -22.22 2.13 -0.25
C ASP A 69 -22.64 2.41 -1.71
N GLY A 70 -22.86 1.33 -2.47
CA GLY A 70 -23.35 1.40 -3.84
C GLY A 70 -22.27 1.88 -4.78
N LEU A 71 -22.48 3.02 -5.42
CA LEU A 71 -21.51 3.61 -6.33
C LEU A 71 -20.49 4.48 -5.60
N ASN A 72 -20.61 4.64 -4.28
CA ASN A 72 -19.79 5.52 -3.48
C ASN A 72 -18.87 4.72 -2.59
N VAL A 73 -17.59 5.10 -2.56
CA VAL A 73 -16.59 4.56 -1.65
C VAL A 73 -16.01 5.72 -0.87
N LYS A 74 -15.93 5.58 0.45
CA LYS A 74 -15.26 6.52 1.34
C LYS A 74 -14.27 5.77 2.19
N GLY A 75 -13.12 6.37 2.43
CA GLY A 75 -12.13 5.73 3.27
C GLY A 75 -11.02 6.67 3.68
N SER A 76 -10.07 6.09 4.39
CA SER A 76 -8.80 6.75 4.70
C SER A 76 -7.68 5.72 4.75
N TYR A 77 -6.46 6.20 4.53
CA TYR A 77 -5.27 5.46 4.88
C TYR A 77 -4.37 6.32 5.76
N SER A 78 -3.68 5.68 6.69
CA SER A 78 -2.68 6.30 7.55
C SER A 78 -1.37 5.54 7.47
N TYR A 79 -0.26 6.27 7.53
CA TYR A 79 1.08 5.72 7.61
C TYR A 79 1.90 6.50 8.64
N SER A 80 2.70 5.81 9.45
CA SER A 80 3.72 6.40 10.32
C SER A 80 5.09 5.81 10.04
N ASP A 81 6.09 6.69 9.92
CA ASP A 81 7.52 6.37 9.87
C ASP A 81 8.23 6.60 11.22
N GLY A 82 7.46 6.90 12.28
CA GLY A 82 7.97 7.28 13.59
C GLY A 82 8.33 8.77 13.71
N TYR A 83 8.53 9.50 12.60
CA TYR A 83 8.72 10.95 12.60
C TYR A 83 7.44 11.71 12.28
N TYR A 84 6.60 11.15 11.42
CA TYR A 84 5.32 11.72 11.02
C TYR A 84 4.29 10.63 10.84
N LYS A 85 3.11 10.83 11.43
CA LYS A 85 1.88 10.14 11.01
C LYS A 85 1.19 10.99 9.96
N ARG A 86 0.90 10.39 8.81
CA ARG A 86 0.15 11.03 7.71
C ARG A 86 -1.15 10.28 7.51
N THR A 87 -2.26 11.00 7.45
CA THR A 87 -3.59 10.45 7.17
C THR A 87 -4.14 11.12 5.92
N VAL A 88 -4.70 10.35 5.01
CA VAL A 88 -5.38 10.86 3.81
C VAL A 88 -6.79 10.28 3.77
N HIS A 89 -7.78 11.17 3.67
CA HIS A 89 -9.18 10.82 3.48
C HIS A 89 -9.53 10.93 2.00
N TYR A 90 -10.33 10.00 1.51
CA TYR A 90 -10.70 9.98 0.09
C TYR A 90 -12.15 9.56 -0.12
N GLU A 91 -12.66 9.95 -1.28
CA GLU A 91 -13.99 9.59 -1.79
C GLU A 91 -13.87 9.22 -3.27
N ALA A 92 -14.59 8.17 -3.68
CA ALA A 92 -14.78 7.82 -5.07
C ALA A 92 -16.28 7.60 -5.34
N ASP A 93 -16.84 8.37 -6.25
CA ASP A 93 -18.25 8.37 -6.64
C ASP A 93 -18.40 8.64 -8.15
N ASP A 94 -19.55 9.15 -8.57
CA ASP A 94 -19.84 9.56 -9.94
C ASP A 94 -18.93 10.67 -10.48
N LYS A 95 -18.29 11.45 -9.61
CA LYS A 95 -17.32 12.49 -9.95
C LYS A 95 -15.88 11.97 -10.00
N GLY A 96 -15.69 10.67 -9.77
CA GLY A 96 -14.38 10.02 -9.74
C GLY A 96 -13.69 10.10 -8.38
N TYR A 97 -12.46 9.60 -8.34
CA TYR A 97 -11.64 9.57 -7.12
C TYR A 97 -11.09 10.96 -6.79
N ARG A 98 -11.12 11.32 -5.50
CA ARG A 98 -10.50 12.54 -4.97
C ARG A 98 -10.10 12.38 -3.51
N VAL A 99 -9.06 13.11 -3.12
CA VAL A 99 -8.71 13.34 -1.72
C VAL A 99 -9.67 14.39 -1.15
N THR A 100 -10.21 14.11 0.04
CA THR A 100 -11.15 15.00 0.75
C THR A 100 -10.52 15.65 1.99
N GLY A 101 -9.37 15.15 2.44
CA GLY A 101 -8.63 15.74 3.55
C GLY A 101 -7.26 15.07 3.75
N GLU A 102 -6.34 15.82 4.34
CA GLU A 102 -5.00 15.36 4.69
C GLU A 102 -4.65 15.86 6.09
N GLU A 103 -4.05 15.00 6.90
CA GLU A 103 -3.55 15.32 8.23
C GLU A 103 -2.09 14.86 8.35
N VAL A 104 -1.27 15.68 9.00
CA VAL A 104 0.12 15.36 9.30
C VAL A 104 0.39 15.68 10.77
N VAL A 105 0.77 14.65 11.53
CA VAL A 105 1.11 14.76 12.95
C VAL A 105 2.60 14.47 13.12
N PRO A 106 3.41 15.43 13.60
CA PRO A 106 4.81 15.17 13.93
C PRO A 106 4.92 14.29 15.18
N LEU A 107 5.94 13.42 15.20
CA LEU A 107 6.23 12.45 16.23
C LEU A 107 7.69 12.57 16.69
N ASP A 108 8.01 11.92 17.81
CA ASP A 108 9.30 11.99 18.51
C ASP A 108 10.32 10.96 17.99
N GLY A 109 10.32 10.74 16.68
CA GLY A 109 11.14 9.73 16.02
C GLY A 109 10.75 8.27 16.37
N PRO A 110 11.23 7.31 15.57
CA PRO A 110 10.96 5.89 15.79
C PRO A 110 11.66 5.37 17.04
N LYS A 111 10.92 4.69 17.91
CA LYS A 111 11.43 4.06 19.13
C LYS A 111 11.55 2.54 18.94
N ILE A 112 12.78 2.06 18.76
CA ILE A 112 13.03 0.63 18.56
C ILE A 112 12.89 -0.15 19.88
N ASP A 113 11.98 -1.14 19.91
CA ASP A 113 11.88 -2.14 20.97
C ASP A 113 12.07 -3.54 20.38
N LEU A 114 13.30 -4.06 20.48
CA LEU A 114 13.65 -5.39 19.97
C LEU A 114 12.95 -6.54 20.72
N THR A 115 12.26 -6.26 21.81
CA THR A 115 11.41 -7.23 22.54
C THR A 115 9.91 -6.96 22.34
N GLY A 116 9.60 -5.95 21.54
CA GLY A 116 8.26 -5.47 21.26
C GLY A 116 7.46 -6.43 20.39
N THR A 117 6.29 -5.95 19.99
CA THR A 117 5.32 -6.76 19.26
C THR A 117 4.62 -5.94 18.20
N ALA A 118 4.30 -6.56 17.08
CA ALA A 118 3.44 -5.97 16.07
C ALA A 118 2.05 -6.62 16.11
N SER A 119 1.01 -5.80 16.10
CA SER A 119 -0.38 -6.25 16.00
C SER A 119 -0.84 -6.09 14.57
N VAL A 120 -1.46 -7.15 14.02
CA VAL A 120 -2.08 -7.09 12.69
C VAL A 120 -3.55 -7.43 12.83
N ASN A 121 -4.38 -6.53 12.35
CA ASN A 121 -5.83 -6.64 12.35
C ASN A 121 -6.30 -6.44 10.90
N ASN A 122 -7.18 -7.32 10.43
CA ASN A 122 -7.84 -7.15 9.14
C ASN A 122 -9.31 -7.51 9.28
N ALA A 123 -10.18 -6.68 8.71
CA ALA A 123 -11.58 -7.01 8.53
C ALA A 123 -11.93 -6.86 7.04
N ALA A 124 -12.45 -7.92 6.43
CA ALA A 124 -12.93 -7.89 5.07
C ALA A 124 -13.97 -8.99 4.88
N HIS A 125 -15.02 -8.71 4.09
CA HIS A 125 -16.02 -9.70 3.70
C HIS A 125 -16.66 -10.43 4.90
N GLY A 126 -16.93 -9.71 6.00
CA GLY A 126 -17.52 -10.25 7.21
C GLY A 126 -16.59 -11.15 8.04
N THR A 127 -15.32 -11.26 7.67
CA THR A 127 -14.29 -11.99 8.43
C THR A 127 -13.37 -11.01 9.12
N HIS A 128 -13.02 -11.30 10.37
CA HIS A 128 -12.02 -10.55 11.13
C HIS A 128 -10.86 -11.48 11.50
N ILE A 129 -9.65 -11.07 11.16
CA ILE A 129 -8.42 -11.78 11.48
C ILE A 129 -7.57 -10.86 12.32
N THR A 130 -7.17 -11.35 13.48
CA THR A 130 -6.26 -10.66 14.39
C THR A 130 -5.17 -11.61 14.81
N TYR A 131 -3.92 -11.16 14.65
CA TYR A 131 -2.77 -11.88 15.13
C TYR A 131 -1.69 -10.92 15.63
N LYS A 132 -0.78 -11.48 16.41
CA LYS A 132 0.31 -10.74 17.03
C LYS A 132 1.62 -11.39 16.64
N VAL A 133 2.57 -10.57 16.21
CA VAL A 133 3.94 -10.95 15.92
C VAL A 133 4.80 -10.46 17.09
N GLN A 134 5.66 -11.34 17.60
CA GLN A 134 6.65 -10.98 18.61
C GLN A 134 8.03 -11.07 17.99
N SER A 135 8.87 -10.06 18.24
CA SER A 135 10.27 -10.15 17.86
C SER A 135 10.99 -11.18 18.72
N ILE A 136 11.78 -12.03 18.09
CA ILE A 136 12.71 -12.92 18.76
C ILE A 136 14.11 -12.44 18.37
N PRO A 137 14.87 -11.84 19.29
CA PRO A 137 16.24 -11.42 19.00
C PRO A 137 17.08 -12.62 18.56
N VAL A 138 17.64 -12.54 17.35
CA VAL A 138 18.56 -13.55 16.83
C VAL A 138 19.99 -13.03 17.00
N PRO A 139 20.88 -13.75 17.71
CA PRO A 139 22.29 -13.40 17.78
C PRO A 139 22.91 -13.43 16.38
N GLY A 140 23.43 -12.29 15.92
CA GLY A 140 24.08 -12.14 14.62
C GLY A 140 24.91 -10.87 14.57
N PRO A 141 25.80 -10.71 13.57
CA PRO A 141 26.54 -9.47 13.40
C PRO A 141 25.54 -8.33 13.16
N VAL A 142 25.39 -7.46 14.16
CA VAL A 142 24.65 -6.21 14.01
C VAL A 142 25.41 -5.40 12.97
N GLY A 143 24.80 -5.16 11.81
CA GLY A 143 25.36 -4.25 10.82
C GLY A 143 25.66 -2.93 11.54
N LYS A 144 26.91 -2.47 11.49
CA LYS A 144 27.30 -1.25 12.20
C LYS A 144 26.36 -0.13 11.76
N ILE A 145 25.68 0.48 12.72
CA ILE A 145 25.04 1.78 12.52
C ILE A 145 26.21 2.71 12.16
N VAL A 146 26.18 3.23 10.94
CA VAL A 146 27.18 4.19 10.47
C VAL A 146 26.67 5.55 10.93
N ASP A 147 27.36 6.15 11.89
CA ASP A 147 27.11 7.51 12.36
C ASP A 147 27.33 8.55 11.22
#